data_AF-A0A7R9TTQ4-F1
#
_entry.id   AF-A0A7R9TTQ4-F1
#
_cell.length_a   1.000
_cell.length_b   1.000
_cell.length_c   1.000
_cell.angle_alpha   90.00
_cell.angle_beta   90.00
_cell.angle_gamma   90.00
#
_symmetry.space_group_name_H-M   'P 1'
#
loop_
_entity.id
_entity.type
_entity.pdbx_description
1 polymer ?
#
loop_
_entity_poly.entity_id
_entity_poly.type
_entity_poly.pdbx_seq_one_letter_code
_entity_poly.pdbx_strand_id
1 'polypeptide(L)'
;RPEGEAPPAAPTGPPPRVDKVDAYLKKIVCRERVERGAEMLNAHRALLGEVEREYGVPAEIIVAIWGIESSFGGFMGNTDAIRALATLGWETRAKDDYFRNEFIEAVRIIDKGHAKHGGLVGSWDGGLGQCQFMPSNFHVYAVDKDGDGVAD
;
A
#
# COMPACT_ATOMS: atom_id res chain seq x y z
N ARG A 1 30.68 1.89 1.57
CA ARG A 1 29.22 1.85 1.81
C ARG A 1 28.63 2.95 0.96
N PRO A 2 27.97 2.68 -0.18
CA PRO A 2 27.35 3.77 -0.92
C PRO A 2 26.22 4.33 -0.05
N GLU A 3 26.21 5.64 0.06
CA GLU A 3 25.23 6.41 0.82
C GLU A 3 23.86 6.17 0.20
N GLY A 4 22.94 5.58 0.97
CA GLY A 4 21.58 5.34 0.50
C GLY A 4 20.90 6.68 0.26
N GLU A 5 20.62 6.97 -1.02
CA GLU A 5 19.87 8.14 -1.49
C GLU A 5 18.71 8.46 -0.53
N ALA A 6 18.61 9.71 -0.09
CA ALA A 6 17.54 10.14 0.81
C ALA A 6 16.18 9.83 0.18
N PRO A 7 15.18 9.33 0.95
CA PRO A 7 13.84 9.21 0.43
C PRO A 7 13.40 10.58 -0.09
N PRO A 8 12.62 10.64 -1.18
CA PRO A 8 12.19 11.91 -1.76
C PRO A 8 11.50 12.74 -0.67
N ALA A 9 11.94 13.99 -0.52
CA ALA A 9 11.31 14.92 0.40
C ALA A 9 9.83 15.07 0.06
N ALA A 10 8.98 15.27 1.08
CA ALA A 10 7.58 15.59 0.88
C ALA A 10 7.45 16.75 -0.14
N PRO A 11 6.49 16.72 -1.06
CA PRO A 11 6.40 17.71 -2.14
C PRO A 11 6.34 19.13 -1.56
N THR A 12 7.41 19.90 -1.77
CA THR A 12 7.55 21.28 -1.26
C THR A 12 6.93 22.33 -2.20
N GLY A 13 6.09 21.89 -3.14
CA GLY A 13 5.44 22.73 -4.15
C GLY A 13 4.03 23.18 -3.73
N PRO A 14 3.42 24.13 -4.45
CA PRO A 14 2.00 24.41 -4.29
C PRO A 14 1.19 23.12 -4.50
N PRO A 15 0.04 22.97 -3.82
CA PRO A 15 -0.75 21.76 -3.92
C PRO A 15 -1.04 21.44 -5.39
N PRO A 16 -0.96 20.16 -5.80
CA PRO A 16 -1.22 19.79 -7.17
C PRO A 16 -2.61 20.27 -7.57
N ARG A 17 -2.72 20.77 -8.80
CA ARG A 17 -4.02 21.17 -9.36
C ARG A 17 -4.95 19.96 -9.30
N VAL A 18 -6.08 20.11 -8.63
CA VAL A 18 -7.12 19.08 -8.59
C VAL A 18 -7.68 18.93 -10.00
N ASP A 19 -7.56 17.73 -10.56
CA ASP A 19 -8.16 17.40 -11.84
C ASP A 19 -9.68 17.47 -11.75
N LYS A 20 -10.33 17.82 -12.87
CA LYS A 20 -11.78 17.60 -12.99
C LYS A 20 -12.06 16.10 -12.89
N VAL A 21 -13.20 15.72 -12.32
CA VAL A 21 -13.61 14.32 -12.14
C VAL A 21 -13.42 13.50 -13.42
N ASP A 22 -13.85 14.02 -14.58
CA ASP A 22 -13.69 13.34 -15.87
C ASP A 22 -12.23 13.07 -16.25
N ALA A 23 -11.33 14.00 -15.94
CA ALA A 23 -9.91 13.84 -16.23
C ALA A 23 -9.26 12.83 -15.28
N TYR A 24 -9.65 12.83 -14.01
CA TYR A 24 -9.24 11.82 -13.03
C TYR A 24 -9.73 10.42 -13.43
N LEU A 25 -11.02 10.29 -13.77
CA LEU A 25 -11.60 9.02 -14.19
C LEU A 25 -10.93 8.46 -15.45
N LYS A 26 -10.52 9.29 -16.41
CA LYS A 26 -9.76 8.82 -17.59
C LYS A 26 -8.38 8.26 -17.24
N LYS A 27 -7.75 8.75 -16.17
CA LYS A 27 -6.46 8.23 -15.68
C LYS A 27 -6.63 6.93 -14.88
N ILE A 28 -7.71 6.83 -14.11
CA ILE A 28 -7.96 5.68 -13.24
C ILE A 28 -8.65 4.53 -13.98
N VAL A 29 -9.62 4.82 -14.83
CA VAL A 29 -10.40 3.84 -15.62
C VAL A 29 -9.90 3.83 -17.06
N CYS A 30 -8.62 3.51 -17.24
CA CYS A 30 -8.02 3.34 -18.56
C CYS A 30 -8.22 1.90 -19.07
N ARG A 31 -8.25 1.75 -20.40
CA ARG A 31 -8.48 0.45 -21.06
C ARG A 31 -7.48 -0.62 -20.61
N GLU A 32 -6.21 -0.26 -20.51
CA GLU A 32 -5.14 -1.17 -20.08
C GLU A 32 -5.39 -1.75 -18.68
N ARG A 33 -5.77 -0.90 -17.70
CA ARG A 33 -6.09 -1.36 -16.34
C ARG A 33 -7.33 -2.25 -16.32
N VAL A 34 -8.33 -1.96 -17.15
CA VAL A 34 -9.54 -2.80 -17.26
C VAL A 34 -9.22 -4.17 -17.83
N GLU A 35 -8.44 -4.23 -18.91
CA GLU A 35 -7.99 -5.49 -19.53
C GLU A 35 -7.15 -6.31 -18.55
N ARG A 36 -6.18 -5.68 -17.88
CA ARG A 36 -5.36 -6.34 -16.86
C ARG A 36 -6.19 -6.79 -15.65
N GLY A 37 -7.16 -6.01 -15.22
CA GLY A 37 -8.08 -6.39 -14.14
C GLY A 37 -8.89 -7.65 -14.48
N ALA A 38 -9.36 -7.77 -15.72
CA ALA A 38 -10.04 -8.98 -16.19
C ALA A 38 -9.11 -10.20 -16.18
N GLU A 39 -7.84 -10.03 -16.54
CA GLU A 39 -6.83 -11.09 -16.44
C GLU A 39 -6.60 -11.51 -14.98
N MET A 40 -6.47 -10.57 -14.05
CA MET A 40 -6.27 -10.86 -12.62
C MET A 40 -7.49 -11.55 -12.00
N LEU A 41 -8.70 -11.12 -12.33
CA LEU A 41 -9.93 -11.80 -11.94
C LEU A 41 -9.93 -13.26 -12.38
N ASN A 42 -9.49 -13.53 -13.61
CA ASN A 42 -9.45 -14.89 -14.12
C ASN A 42 -8.32 -15.71 -13.49
N ALA A 43 -7.13 -15.13 -13.34
CA ALA A 43 -5.95 -15.80 -12.78
C ALA A 43 -6.15 -16.19 -11.32
N HIS A 44 -6.82 -15.35 -10.53
CA HIS A 44 -7.04 -15.54 -9.10
C HIS A 44 -8.48 -15.98 -8.75
N ARG A 45 -9.25 -16.46 -9.74
CA ARG A 45 -10.69 -16.77 -9.59
C ARG A 45 -11.02 -17.64 -8.38
N ALA A 46 -10.22 -18.68 -8.13
CA ALA A 46 -10.46 -19.60 -7.03
C ALA A 46 -10.34 -18.89 -5.67
N LEU A 47 -9.20 -18.23 -5.44
CA LEU A 47 -8.93 -17.46 -4.23
C LEU A 47 -9.96 -16.33 -4.04
N LEU A 48 -10.22 -15.55 -5.08
CA LEU A 48 -11.18 -14.46 -5.01
C LEU A 48 -12.59 -14.96 -4.70
N GLY A 49 -12.99 -16.11 -5.25
CA GLY A 49 -14.29 -16.72 -4.93
C GLY A 49 -14.37 -17.23 -3.48
N GLU A 50 -13.26 -17.66 -2.88
CA GLU A 50 -13.20 -17.98 -1.45
C GLU A 50 -13.33 -16.73 -0.59
N VAL A 51 -12.53 -15.71 -0.88
CA VAL A 51 -12.54 -14.41 -0.17
C VAL A 51 -13.91 -13.75 -0.28
N GLU A 52 -14.55 -13.76 -1.45
CA GLU A 52 -15.90 -13.20 -1.65
C GLU A 52 -16.94 -13.94 -0.81
N ARG A 53 -16.89 -15.27 -0.72
CA ARG A 53 -17.81 -16.04 0.16
C ARG A 53 -17.58 -15.76 1.63
N GLU A 54 -16.33 -15.56 2.03
CA GLU A 54 -15.94 -15.34 3.42
C GLU A 54 -16.32 -13.95 3.91
N TYR A 55 -16.00 -12.91 3.13
CA TYR A 55 -16.15 -11.52 3.55
C TYR A 55 -17.37 -10.80 2.92
N GLY A 56 -18.02 -11.40 1.93
CA GLY A 56 -19.18 -10.82 1.25
C GLY A 56 -18.85 -9.64 0.33
N VAL A 57 -17.57 -9.45 -0.01
CA VAL A 57 -17.11 -8.38 -0.91
C VAL A 57 -16.93 -8.96 -2.32
N PRO A 58 -17.59 -8.42 -3.36
CA PRO A 58 -17.45 -8.91 -4.72
C PRO A 58 -15.99 -8.89 -5.21
N ALA A 59 -15.55 -9.96 -5.87
CA ALA A 59 -14.19 -10.10 -6.38
C ALA A 59 -13.74 -8.92 -7.26
N GLU A 60 -14.65 -8.34 -8.05
CA GLU A 60 -14.37 -7.21 -8.93
C GLU A 60 -13.98 -5.96 -8.16
N ILE A 61 -14.55 -5.75 -6.97
CA ILE A 61 -14.21 -4.61 -6.10
C ILE A 61 -12.80 -4.78 -5.54
N ILE A 62 -12.46 -5.98 -5.08
CA ILE A 62 -11.12 -6.30 -4.56
C ILE A 62 -10.07 -6.06 -5.65
N VAL A 63 -10.31 -6.59 -6.86
CA VAL A 63 -9.39 -6.43 -7.99
C VAL A 63 -9.32 -4.97 -8.46
N ALA A 64 -10.43 -4.22 -8.44
CA ALA A 64 -10.42 -2.81 -8.80
C ALA A 64 -9.54 -1.99 -7.84
N ILE A 65 -9.67 -2.20 -6.53
CA ILE A 65 -8.84 -1.53 -5.53
C ILE A 65 -7.36 -1.91 -5.73
N TRP A 66 -7.06 -3.21 -5.85
CA TRP A 66 -5.71 -3.69 -6.08
C TRP A 66 -5.04 -3.09 -7.32
N GLY A 67 -5.81 -2.92 -8.41
CA GLY A 67 -5.34 -2.27 -9.64
C GLY A 67 -5.12 -0.76 -9.52
N ILE A 68 -5.87 -0.08 -8.64
CA ILE A 68 -5.72 1.36 -8.37
C ILE A 68 -4.53 1.61 -7.45
N GLU A 69 -4.41 0.83 -6.37
CA GLU A 69 -3.41 1.06 -5.32
C GLU A 69 -1.99 0.70 -5.76
N SER A 70 -1.81 -0.44 -6.41
CA SER A 70 -0.47 -0.95 -6.73
C SER A 70 -0.29 -1.47 -8.15
N SER A 71 -1.27 -1.23 -9.02
CA SER A 71 -1.27 -1.80 -10.38
C SER A 71 -1.08 -3.32 -10.33
N PHE A 72 -1.85 -3.99 -9.46
CA PHE A 72 -1.81 -5.43 -9.24
C PHE A 72 -0.43 -5.92 -8.74
N GLY A 73 0.19 -5.16 -7.83
CA GLY A 73 1.54 -5.41 -7.32
C GLY A 73 2.68 -4.94 -8.21
N GLY A 74 2.41 -4.44 -9.43
CA GLY A 74 3.44 -3.92 -10.33
C GLY A 74 4.12 -2.63 -9.85
N PHE A 75 3.46 -1.85 -9.00
CA PHE A 75 3.95 -0.60 -8.45
C PHE A 75 3.52 -0.42 -6.99
N MET A 76 4.25 -1.03 -6.06
CA MET A 76 4.00 -0.90 -4.60
C MET A 76 4.82 0.23 -3.95
N GLY A 77 5.60 0.95 -4.77
CA GLY A 77 6.73 1.75 -4.30
C GLY A 77 8.00 0.91 -4.14
N ASN A 78 9.09 1.60 -3.83
CA ASN A 78 10.42 1.03 -3.62
C ASN A 78 11.10 1.63 -2.39
N THR A 79 10.32 2.28 -1.52
CA THR A 79 10.84 2.98 -0.35
C THR A 79 10.77 2.05 0.86
N ASP A 80 11.83 2.05 1.67
CA ASP A 80 11.81 1.42 2.99
C ASP A 80 10.83 2.19 3.89
N ALA A 81 9.74 1.53 4.28
CA ALA A 81 8.66 2.17 5.01
C ALA A 81 9.09 2.67 6.40
N ILE A 82 10.01 1.98 7.07
CA ILE A 82 10.58 2.41 8.36
C ILE A 82 11.32 3.73 8.18
N ARG A 83 12.12 3.84 7.11
CA ARG A 83 12.84 5.07 6.79
C ARG A 83 11.89 6.20 6.42
N ALA A 84 10.89 5.95 5.58
CA ALA A 84 9.90 6.95 5.18
C ALA A 84 9.16 7.53 6.40
N LEU A 85 8.60 6.66 7.23
CA LEU A 85 7.83 7.06 8.41
C LEU A 85 8.70 7.73 9.48
N ALA A 86 9.95 7.31 9.65
CA ALA A 86 10.90 8.00 10.52
C ALA A 86 11.18 9.44 10.05
N THR A 87 11.41 9.63 8.73
CA THR A 87 11.59 10.96 8.14
C THR A 87 10.35 11.80 8.34
N LEU A 88 9.16 11.29 8.01
CA LEU A 88 7.89 12.01 8.15
C LEU A 88 7.59 12.37 9.62
N GLY A 89 7.78 11.42 10.55
CA GLY A 89 7.61 11.66 11.99
C GLY A 89 8.60 12.67 12.58
N TRP A 90 9.78 12.81 11.97
CA TRP A 90 10.76 13.83 12.32
C TRP A 90 10.44 15.19 11.70
N GLU A 91 10.25 15.25 10.38
CA GLU A 91 10.11 16.48 9.61
C GLU A 91 8.80 17.22 9.89
N THR A 92 7.70 16.48 10.07
CA THR A 92 6.37 17.10 10.09
C THR A 92 6.20 18.09 11.23
N ARG A 93 6.99 18.05 12.33
CA ARG A 93 6.86 18.90 13.53
C ARG A 93 5.41 19.04 14.06
N ALA A 94 4.47 18.27 13.53
CA ALA A 94 3.04 18.54 13.57
C ALA A 94 2.43 17.98 14.85
N LYS A 95 1.31 18.60 15.25
CA LYS A 95 0.64 18.44 16.54
C LYS A 95 -0.11 17.12 16.72
N ASP A 96 -0.07 16.20 15.76
CA ASP A 96 -0.97 15.06 15.67
C ASP A 96 -0.31 13.68 15.86
N ASP A 97 1.01 13.60 16.09
CA ASP A 97 1.78 12.36 16.33
C ASP A 97 1.52 11.21 15.33
N TYR A 98 0.82 11.47 14.23
CA TYR A 98 0.27 10.45 13.35
C TYR A 98 1.38 9.58 12.74
N PHE A 99 2.35 10.20 12.05
CA PHE A 99 3.47 9.46 11.46
C PHE A 99 4.41 8.84 12.49
N ARG A 100 4.47 9.37 13.72
CA ARG A 100 5.22 8.73 14.81
C ARG A 100 4.52 7.44 15.24
N ASN A 101 3.19 7.45 15.33
CA ASN A 101 2.41 6.27 15.65
C ASN A 101 2.51 5.24 14.52
N GLU A 102 2.37 5.65 13.26
CA GLU A 102 2.53 4.74 12.12
C GLU A 102 3.95 4.14 12.06
N PHE A 103 5.00 4.91 12.37
CA PHE A 103 6.35 4.38 12.53
C PHE A 103 6.42 3.28 13.60
N ILE A 104 5.82 3.51 14.78
CA ILE A 104 5.78 2.52 15.86
C ILE A 104 5.02 1.27 15.41
N GLU A 105 3.88 1.42 14.74
CA GLU A 105 3.11 0.29 14.22
C GLU A 105 3.89 -0.48 13.15
N ALA A 106 4.65 0.18 12.28
CA ALA A 106 5.51 -0.48 11.30
C ALA A 106 6.63 -1.30 11.96
N VAL A 107 7.26 -0.77 13.02
CA VAL A 107 8.25 -1.52 13.80
C VAL A 107 7.62 -2.76 14.43
N ARG A 108 6.38 -2.67 14.93
CA ARG A 108 5.66 -3.83 15.49
C ARG A 108 5.34 -4.90 14.45
N ILE A 109 5.12 -4.55 13.18
CA ILE A 109 4.93 -5.54 12.10
C ILE A 109 6.18 -6.42 11.97
N ILE A 110 7.36 -5.78 11.97
CA ILE A 110 8.66 -6.48 11.92
C ILE A 110 8.87 -7.32 13.18
N ASP A 111 8.61 -6.75 14.36
CA ASP A 111 8.78 -7.42 15.65
C ASP A 111 7.92 -8.69 15.77
N LYS A 112 6.70 -8.66 15.22
CA LYS A 112 5.79 -9.82 15.14
C LYS A 112 6.19 -10.85 14.08
N GLY A 113 7.21 -10.57 13.27
CA GLY A 113 7.74 -11.51 12.28
C GLY A 113 7.04 -11.47 10.91
N HIS A 114 6.12 -10.53 10.67
CA HIS A 114 5.42 -10.42 9.38
C HIS A 114 6.30 -9.83 8.27
N ALA A 115 7.45 -9.26 8.61
CA ALA A 115 8.44 -8.82 7.64
C ALA A 115 9.84 -8.85 8.24
N LYS A 116 10.86 -9.09 7.41
CA LYS A 116 12.26 -8.90 7.80
C LYS A 116 12.61 -7.42 7.78
N HIS A 117 13.69 -7.05 8.47
CA HIS A 117 14.25 -5.70 8.34
C HIS A 117 14.62 -5.40 6.88
N GLY A 118 14.15 -4.26 6.35
CA GLY A 118 14.24 -3.90 4.93
C GLY A 118 13.23 -4.60 4.01
N GLY A 119 12.39 -5.48 4.53
CA GLY A 119 11.31 -6.17 3.79
C GLY A 119 9.99 -5.41 3.74
N LEU A 120 9.81 -4.39 4.59
CA LEU A 120 8.66 -3.49 4.51
C LEU A 120 8.89 -2.44 3.42
N VAL A 121 8.41 -2.74 2.22
CA VAL A 121 8.46 -1.84 1.06
C VAL A 121 7.11 -1.16 0.88
N GLY A 122 7.15 0.12 0.57
CA GLY A 122 5.96 0.92 0.36
C GLY A 122 6.19 2.18 -0.43
N SER A 123 5.15 3.00 -0.47
CA SER A 123 5.18 4.36 -0.95
C SER A 123 5.98 5.28 -0.02
N TRP A 124 6.35 6.45 -0.53
CA TRP A 124 7.12 7.45 0.21
C TRP A 124 6.36 8.03 1.42
N ASP A 125 5.03 7.92 1.45
CA ASP A 125 4.16 8.35 2.54
C ASP A 125 3.82 7.24 3.54
N GLY A 126 4.32 6.02 3.34
CA GLY A 126 4.25 4.91 4.30
C GLY A 126 3.18 3.86 4.02
N GLY A 127 2.50 3.91 2.87
CA GLY A 127 1.57 2.87 2.42
C GLY A 127 2.32 1.58 2.06
N LEU A 128 1.94 0.46 2.67
CA LEU A 128 2.66 -0.81 2.61
C LEU A 128 2.16 -1.72 1.47
N GLY A 129 3.09 -2.27 0.70
CA GLY A 129 2.87 -3.41 -0.20
C GLY A 129 1.75 -3.22 -1.22
N GLN A 130 1.05 -4.31 -1.54
CA GLN A 130 0.05 -4.32 -2.61
C GLN A 130 -1.23 -3.56 -2.27
N CYS A 131 -1.58 -3.49 -0.99
CA CYS A 131 -2.80 -2.86 -0.50
C CYS A 131 -2.62 -1.38 -0.13
N GLN A 132 -1.37 -0.88 -0.14
CA GLN A 132 -1.01 0.46 0.30
C GLN A 132 -1.57 0.81 1.70
N PHE A 133 -1.69 -0.20 2.57
CA PHE A 133 -2.16 0.01 3.94
C PHE A 133 -1.15 0.83 4.74
N MET A 134 -1.64 1.81 5.49
CA MET A 134 -0.86 2.36 6.58
C MET A 134 -0.57 1.26 7.61
N PRO A 135 0.58 1.27 8.30
CA PRO A 135 0.97 0.24 9.26
C PRO A 135 -0.08 -0.07 10.34
N SER A 136 -0.81 0.93 10.81
CA SER A 136 -1.92 0.73 11.76
C SER A 136 -3.03 -0.16 11.18
N ASN A 137 -3.40 0.04 9.92
CA ASN A 137 -4.41 -0.76 9.22
C ASN A 137 -3.95 -2.20 8.99
N PHE A 138 -2.64 -2.44 8.84
CA PHE A 138 -2.11 -3.81 8.76
C PHE A 138 -2.50 -4.63 10.00
N HIS A 139 -2.32 -4.09 11.21
CA HIS A 139 -2.65 -4.81 12.45
C HIS A 139 -4.15 -5.09 12.61
N VAL A 140 -5.01 -4.30 11.97
CA VAL A 140 -6.47 -4.42 12.10
C VAL A 140 -7.04 -5.34 11.01
N TYR A 141 -6.50 -5.29 9.80
CA TYR A 141 -7.14 -5.87 8.62
C TYR A 141 -6.29 -6.86 7.83
N ALA A 142 -4.98 -6.93 8.04
CA ALA A 142 -4.15 -7.91 7.34
C ALA A 142 -4.46 -9.33 7.84
N VAL A 143 -4.49 -10.29 6.93
CA VAL A 143 -4.83 -11.69 7.20
C VAL A 143 -3.77 -12.57 6.56
N ASP A 144 -3.24 -13.50 7.34
CA ASP A 144 -2.47 -14.65 6.84
C ASP A 144 -3.46 -15.60 6.15
N LYS A 145 -3.51 -15.54 4.82
CA LYS A 145 -4.53 -16.26 4.03
C LYS A 145 -4.09 -17.68 3.65
N ASP A 146 -2.78 -17.94 3.56
CA ASP A 146 -2.24 -19.25 3.18
C ASP A 146 -1.76 -20.09 4.38
N GLY A 147 -1.71 -19.49 5.58
CA GLY A 147 -1.51 -20.14 6.86
C GLY A 147 -0.04 -20.35 7.22
N ASP A 148 0.89 -19.60 6.62
CA ASP A 148 2.33 -19.76 6.86
C ASP A 148 2.84 -19.00 8.11
N GLY A 149 1.97 -18.25 8.77
CA GLY A 149 2.24 -17.42 9.94
C GLY A 149 2.59 -15.97 9.62
N VAL A 150 2.63 -15.59 8.34
CA VAL A 150 2.90 -14.25 7.83
C VAL A 150 1.66 -13.72 7.13
N ALA A 151 1.41 -12.41 7.26
CA ALA A 151 0.33 -11.76 6.51
C ALA A 151 0.97 -10.92 5.39
N ASP A 152 1.24 -11.53 4.24
CA ASP A 152 1.92 -10.92 3.08
C ASP A 152 1.17 -10.99 1.74
#